data_AF-A0A7X7KPH0-F1
#
_entry.id   AF-A0A7X7KPH0-F1
#
_cell.length_a   1.000
_cell.length_b   1.000
_cell.length_c   1.000
_cell.angle_alpha   90.00
_cell.angle_beta   90.00
_cell.angle_gamma   90.00
#
_symmetry.space_group_name_H-M   'P 1'
#
loop_
_entity.id
_entity.type
_entity.pdbx_description
1 polymer ?
#
loop_
_entity_poly.entity_id
_entity_poly.type
_entity_poly.pdbx_seq_one_letter_code
_entity_poly.pdbx_strand_id
1 'polypeptide(L)'
;MMHRTTIMLPDDLLAEARARAGSEGLSLAELIRRGLEQFLGRDRKTDSTTDPFLADDATFTSGVGDLAENHDSYLYGGRDAR
;
A
#
# COMPACT_ATOMS: atom_id res chain seq x y z
N MET A 1 -1.24 21.69 -7.43
CA MET A 1 -2.13 22.88 -7.42
C MET A 1 -3.57 22.38 -7.26
N MET A 2 -4.45 23.11 -6.58
CA MET A 2 -5.87 22.72 -6.43
C MET A 2 -6.73 23.42 -7.47
N HIS A 3 -7.68 22.68 -8.06
CA HIS A 3 -8.66 23.19 -9.02
C HIS A 3 -10.06 23.16 -8.40
N ARG A 4 -10.87 24.20 -8.66
CA ARG A 4 -12.28 24.22 -8.25
C ARG A 4 -13.09 23.47 -9.29
N THR A 5 -13.77 22.41 -8.85
CA THR A 5 -14.64 21.58 -9.70
C THR A 5 -16.02 21.50 -9.07
N THR A 6 -17.06 21.71 -9.87
CA THR A 6 -18.45 21.52 -9.45
C THR A 6 -18.92 20.17 -9.98
N ILE A 7 -19.43 19.31 -9.10
CA ILE A 7 -20.02 18.01 -9.43
C ILE A 7 -21.44 17.95 -8.90
N MET A 8 -22.31 17.25 -9.61
CA MET A 8 -23.66 16.95 -9.13
C MET A 8 -23.63 15.63 -8.38
N LEU A 9 -24.16 15.61 -7.17
CA LEU A 9 -24.29 14.42 -6.34
C LEU A 9 -25.78 14.21 -6.04
N PRO A 10 -26.30 12.98 -6.11
CA PRO A 10 -27.63 12.67 -5.62
C PRO A 10 -27.78 13.09 -4.14
N ASP A 11 -28.96 13.55 -3.76
CA ASP A 11 -29.21 14.08 -2.40
C ASP A 11 -28.89 13.05 -1.31
N ASP A 12 -29.31 11.79 -1.52
CA ASP A 12 -29.06 10.69 -0.57
C ASP A 12 -27.55 10.45 -0.38
N LEU A 13 -26.80 10.43 -1.49
CA LEU A 13 -25.35 10.24 -1.46
C LEU A 13 -24.64 11.40 -0.75
N LEU A 14 -25.10 12.63 -0.95
CA LEU A 14 -24.56 13.80 -0.26
C LEU A 14 -24.83 13.74 1.25
N ALA A 15 -26.02 13.29 1.65
CA ALA A 15 -26.39 13.14 3.05
C ALA A 15 -25.52 12.07 3.74
N GLU A 16 -25.37 10.91 3.12
CA GLU A 16 -24.51 9.83 3.61
C GLU A 16 -23.04 10.25 3.72
N ALA A 17 -22.51 10.92 2.69
CA ALA A 17 -21.13 11.40 2.68
C ALA A 17 -20.88 12.43 3.80
N ARG A 18 -21.84 13.32 4.08
CA ARG A 18 -21.75 14.29 5.19
C ARG A 18 -21.76 13.60 6.54
N ALA A 19 -22.67 12.65 6.74
CA ALA A 19 -22.74 11.87 7.98
C ALA A 19 -21.43 11.13 8.24
N ARG A 20 -20.88 10.48 7.19
CA ARG A 20 -19.60 9.78 7.28
C ARG A 20 -18.45 10.72 7.59
N ALA A 21 -18.33 11.84 6.88
CA ALA A 21 -17.30 12.85 7.12
C ALA A 21 -17.36 13.37 8.56
N GLY A 22 -18.57 13.67 9.07
CA GLY A 22 -18.78 14.08 10.45
C GLY A 22 -18.33 13.03 11.47
N SER A 23 -18.64 11.75 11.24
CA SER A 23 -18.22 10.66 12.12
C SER A 23 -16.70 10.47 12.17
N GLU A 24 -15.98 10.83 11.11
CA GLU A 24 -14.52 10.73 11.01
C GLU A 24 -13.79 12.04 11.39
N GLY A 25 -14.50 13.11 11.71
CA GLY A 25 -13.91 14.43 11.96
C GLY A 25 -13.27 15.06 10.71
N LEU A 26 -13.73 14.69 9.52
CA LEU A 26 -13.22 15.17 8.23
C LEU A 26 -14.18 16.18 7.60
N SER A 27 -13.65 17.02 6.72
CA SER A 27 -14.51 17.80 5.81
C SER A 27 -15.04 16.92 4.69
N LEU A 28 -16.18 17.28 4.11
CA LEU A 28 -16.72 16.60 2.91
C LEU A 28 -15.71 16.61 1.75
N ALA A 29 -14.99 17.72 1.56
CA ALA A 29 -13.96 17.84 0.53
C ALA A 29 -12.78 16.88 0.75
N GLU A 30 -12.39 16.66 2.01
CA GLU A 30 -11.36 15.70 2.38
C GLU A 30 -11.81 14.26 2.11
N LEU A 31 -13.05 13.92 2.50
CA LEU A 31 -13.63 12.60 2.24
C LEU A 31 -13.68 12.30 0.72
N ILE A 32 -14.16 13.26 -0.09
CA ILE A 32 -14.23 13.12 -1.54
C ILE A 32 -12.84 12.92 -2.14
N ARG A 33 -11.83 13.70 -1.69
CA ARG A 33 -10.46 13.58 -2.20
C ARG A 33 -9.86 12.21 -1.89
N ARG A 34 -9.98 11.74 -0.64
CA ARG A 34 -9.50 10.41 -0.23
C ARG A 34 -10.20 9.29 -1.00
N GLY A 35 -11.51 9.42 -1.21
CA GLY A 35 -12.29 8.48 -2.03
C GLY A 35 -11.75 8.40 -3.46
N LEU A 36 -11.50 9.54 -4.09
CA LEU A 36 -10.93 9.62 -5.44
C LEU A 36 -9.49 9.08 -5.51
N GLU A 37 -8.63 9.45 -4.55
CA GLU A 37 -7.25 8.95 -4.47
C GLU A 37 -7.22 7.43 -4.29
N GLN A 38 -8.09 6.89 -3.42
CA GLN A 38 -8.17 5.45 -3.21
C GLN A 38 -8.72 4.72 -4.44
N PHE A 39 -9.75 5.27 -5.08
CA PHE A 39 -10.34 4.68 -6.29
C PHE A 39 -9.30 4.62 -7.42
N LEU A 40 -8.63 5.74 -7.71
CA LEU A 40 -7.59 5.82 -8.75
C LEU A 40 -6.30 5.07 -8.37
N GLY A 41 -5.99 4.95 -7.08
CA GLY A 41 -4.84 4.22 -6.57
C GLY A 41 -5.00 2.70 -6.68
N ARG A 42 -6.24 2.18 -6.61
CA ARG A 42 -6.54 0.75 -6.84
C ARG A 42 -6.32 0.36 -8.30
N ASP A 43 -6.70 1.22 -9.25
CA ASP A 43 -6.47 0.97 -10.67
C ASP A 43 -4.97 1.00 -11.01
N ARG A 44 -4.20 1.94 -10.43
CA ARG A 44 -2.73 1.96 -10.59
C ARG A 44 -2.01 0.73 -10.07
N LYS A 45 -2.53 0.07 -9.02
CA LYS A 45 -1.97 -1.19 -8.52
C LYS A 45 -2.35 -2.39 -9.39
N THR A 46 -3.50 -2.32 -10.07
CA THR A 46 -3.97 -3.39 -10.94
C THR A 46 -3.24 -3.39 -12.29
N ASP A 47 -2.75 -2.23 -12.76
CA ASP A 47 -1.89 -2.12 -13.95
C ASP A 47 -0.42 -2.53 -13.71
N SER A 48 -0.05 -2.90 -12.47
CA SER A 48 1.26 -3.49 -12.22
C SER A 48 1.19 -4.99 -12.49
N THR A 49 1.66 -5.39 -13.67
CA THR A 49 2.14 -6.75 -13.96
C THR A 49 3.29 -7.18 -13.02
N THR A 50 3.74 -6.30 -12.12
CA THR A 50 4.78 -6.57 -11.15
C THR A 50 4.14 -6.96 -9.82
N ASP A 51 4.38 -8.21 -9.43
CA ASP A 51 4.05 -8.71 -8.10
C ASP A 51 4.61 -7.75 -7.03
N PRO A 52 3.79 -7.22 -6.10
CA PRO A 52 4.27 -6.37 -5.01
C PRO A 52 5.39 -7.00 -4.16
N PHE A 53 5.45 -8.34 -4.10
CA PHE A 53 6.55 -9.09 -3.48
C PHE A 53 7.87 -8.98 -4.26
N LEU A 54 7.80 -8.83 -5.59
CA LEU A 54 8.95 -8.68 -6.48
C LEU A 54 9.28 -7.23 -6.82
N ALA A 55 8.38 -6.29 -6.52
CA ALA A 55 8.57 -4.86 -6.74
C ALA A 55 9.32 -4.16 -5.61
N ASP A 56 9.67 -4.87 -4.54
CA ASP A 56 10.41 -4.33 -3.41
C ASP A 56 11.91 -4.30 -3.71
N ASP A 57 12.49 -3.09 -3.74
CA ASP A 57 13.91 -2.84 -3.98
C ASP A 57 14.72 -2.78 -2.67
N ALA A 58 14.07 -3.00 -1.52
CA ALA A 58 14.71 -3.01 -0.21
C ALA A 58 15.51 -4.30 0.04
N THR A 59 16.49 -4.58 -0.81
CA THR A 59 17.42 -5.71 -0.64
C THR A 59 18.65 -5.30 0.19
N PHE A 60 18.87 -5.97 1.32
CA PHE A 60 20.11 -5.84 2.10
C PHE A 60 21.23 -6.63 1.41
N THR A 61 22.31 -5.95 1.01
CA THR A 61 23.52 -6.60 0.46
C THR A 61 24.61 -6.66 1.53
N SER A 62 25.01 -7.87 1.91
CA SER A 62 26.11 -8.10 2.86
C SER A 62 27.48 -8.18 2.19
N GLY A 63 27.52 -8.26 0.85
CA GLY A 63 28.74 -8.55 0.07
C GLY A 63 29.23 -9.99 0.18
N VAL A 64 28.52 -10.84 0.93
CA VAL A 64 28.77 -12.28 1.02
C VAL A 64 27.92 -12.98 -0.03
N GLY A 65 28.45 -14.04 -0.65
CA GLY A 65 27.72 -14.85 -1.64
C GLY A 65 26.47 -15.51 -1.05
N ASP A 66 25.79 -16.34 -1.85
CA ASP A 66 24.59 -17.03 -1.40
C ASP A 66 24.86 -17.92 -0.18
N LEU A 67 24.31 -17.55 0.97
CA LEU A 67 24.44 -18.29 2.23
C LEU A 67 23.34 -19.34 2.41
N ALA A 68 22.35 -19.40 1.51
CA ALA A 68 21.22 -20.31 1.64
C ALA A 68 21.66 -21.78 1.57
N GLU A 69 22.71 -22.09 0.80
CA GLU A 69 23.20 -23.45 0.57
C GLU A 69 23.64 -24.16 1.87
N ASN A 70 24.19 -23.40 2.84
CA ASN A 70 24.73 -23.95 4.09
C ASN A 70 23.97 -23.45 5.33
N HIS A 71 22.75 -22.95 5.15
CA HIS A 71 21.98 -22.29 6.21
C HIS A 71 21.75 -23.18 7.43
N ASP A 72 21.54 -24.49 7.24
CA ASP A 72 21.39 -25.44 8.35
C ASP A 72 22.66 -25.53 9.20
N SER A 73 23.84 -25.52 8.58
CA SER A 73 25.11 -25.53 9.30
C SER A 73 25.33 -24.23 10.08
N TYR A 74 24.96 -23.09 9.48
CA TYR A 74 25.08 -21.78 10.13
C TYR A 74 24.11 -21.60 11.30
N LEU A 75 22.87 -22.08 11.16
CA LEU A 75 21.86 -21.92 12.20
C LEU A 75 21.95 -22.96 13.31
N TYR A 76 22.29 -24.20 12.98
CA TYR A 76 22.20 -25.32 13.92
C TYR A 76 23.57 -25.89 14.31
N GLY A 77 24.65 -25.37 13.73
CA GLY A 77 25.99 -25.93 13.87
C GLY A 77 26.08 -27.25 13.11
N GLY A 78 26.81 -27.25 12.00
CA GLY A 78 27.24 -28.50 11.36
C GLY A 78 27.81 -29.44 12.42
N ARG A 79 27.42 -30.71 12.34
CA ARG A 79 27.66 -31.73 13.37
C ARG A 79 29.12 -32.18 13.41
N ASP A 80 30.06 -31.25 13.62
CA ASP A 80 31.49 -31.51 13.79
C ASP A 80 31.89 -31.19 15.23
N ALA A 81 31.52 -32.10 16.12
CA ALA A 81 32.25 -32.35 17.36
C ALA A 81 32.78 -33.79 17.29
N ARG A 82 33.84 -34.00 16.49
CA ARG A 82 34.80 -35.08 16.72
C ARG A 82 36.15 -34.77 16.12
#